data_AF-A0A842WH42-F1
#
_entry.id   AF-A0A842WH42-F1
#
_cell.length_a   1.000
_cell.length_b   1.000
_cell.length_c   1.000
_cell.angle_alpha   90.00
_cell.angle_beta   90.00
_cell.angle_gamma   90.00
#
_symmetry.space_group_name_H-M   'P 1'
#
loop_
_entity.id
_entity.type
_entity.pdbx_description
1 polymer ?
#
loop_
_entity_poly.entity_id
_entity_poly.type
_entity_poly.pdbx_seq_one_letter_code
_entity_poly.pdbx_strand_id
1 'polypeptide(L)'
;MRQFILAILLMGFVFSLANPSAVYCEELGYEYKTIEGPDGEEGVCKLPSGQEVNAWSFFRGEVGVQYSYCMKEGYGMRTVTEESDGATYVYGACILSNGTAVPVSELMGLETGETAPEEEGAEEEAPPEEPAEEGEEAPPEETAPEEPAEEEPAEPAEEEEPAEPEETAPEEPAEEEPAEPEETAGEEEPAPAAEFPLIPVLVVVIVIAVVAYWFSTKK
;
A
#
# COMPACT_ATOMS: atom_id res chain seq x y z
N MET A 1 40.33 -7.92 -28.26
CA MET A 1 39.22 -6.93 -28.29
C MET A 1 37.88 -7.53 -28.72
N ARG A 2 37.77 -8.24 -29.86
CA ARG A 2 36.50 -8.80 -30.35
C ARG A 2 35.87 -9.90 -29.45
N GLN A 3 36.66 -10.58 -28.62
CA GLN A 3 36.18 -11.63 -27.71
C GLN A 3 35.70 -11.12 -26.34
N PHE A 4 36.02 -9.88 -25.95
CA PHE A 4 35.46 -9.26 -24.74
C PHE A 4 34.05 -8.70 -24.99
N ILE A 5 33.74 -8.29 -26.23
CA ILE A 5 32.43 -7.77 -26.64
C ILE A 5 31.34 -8.86 -26.57
N LEU A 6 31.70 -10.13 -26.83
CA LEU A 6 30.77 -11.27 -26.72
C LEU A 6 30.44 -11.66 -25.26
N ALA A 7 31.30 -11.30 -24.30
CA ALA A 7 31.04 -11.58 -22.87
C ALA A 7 30.11 -10.52 -22.24
N ILE A 8 30.20 -9.27 -22.69
CA ILE A 8 29.32 -8.17 -22.21
C ILE A 8 27.89 -8.33 -22.76
N LEU A 9 27.72 -8.90 -23.95
CA LEU A 9 26.40 -9.20 -24.53
C LEU A 9 25.68 -10.41 -23.88
N LEU A 10 26.35 -11.17 -23.01
CA LEU A 10 25.76 -12.30 -22.27
C LEU A 10 25.43 -11.97 -20.80
N MET A 11 25.83 -10.80 -20.31
CA MET A 11 25.36 -10.28 -19.02
C MET A 11 24.02 -9.58 -19.27
N GLY A 12 22.94 -10.37 -19.19
CA GLY A 12 21.57 -9.88 -19.33
C GLY A 12 21.31 -8.71 -18.38
N PHE A 13 20.75 -7.64 -18.93
CA PHE A 13 20.23 -6.52 -18.15
C PHE A 13 19.08 -7.04 -17.28
N VAL A 14 19.28 -7.09 -15.97
CA VAL A 14 18.21 -7.37 -15.01
C VAL A 14 17.54 -6.03 -14.73
N PHE A 15 16.39 -5.77 -15.38
CA PHE A 15 15.58 -4.59 -15.06
C PHE A 15 14.76 -4.92 -13.81
N SER A 16 14.96 -4.15 -12.73
CA SER A 16 14.05 -4.19 -11.58
C SER A 16 12.89 -3.25 -11.87
N LEU A 17 11.66 -3.78 -11.87
CA LEU A 17 10.46 -2.94 -11.88
C LEU A 17 10.40 -2.17 -10.55
N ALA A 18 10.32 -0.85 -10.62
CA ALA A 18 10.20 -0.02 -9.43
C ALA A 18 8.85 -0.29 -8.73
N ASN A 19 8.84 -0.26 -7.40
CA ASN A 19 7.60 -0.36 -6.63
C ASN A 19 6.85 0.97 -6.73
N PRO A 20 5.63 1.01 -7.30
CA PRO A 20 4.94 2.27 -7.54
C PRO A 20 4.59 3.02 -6.25
N SER A 21 4.37 2.31 -5.13
CA SER A 21 4.13 2.96 -3.83
C SER A 21 5.39 3.62 -3.26
N ALA A 22 6.57 3.06 -3.53
CA ALA A 22 7.84 3.65 -3.15
C ALA A 22 8.11 4.90 -3.99
N VAL A 23 8.02 4.76 -5.32
CA VAL A 23 8.20 5.89 -6.25
C VAL A 23 7.20 7.01 -5.94
N TYR A 24 5.93 6.69 -5.67
CA TYR A 24 4.94 7.69 -5.28
C TYR A 24 5.33 8.45 -4.01
N CYS A 25 5.84 7.75 -2.98
CA CYS A 25 6.33 8.39 -1.77
C CYS A 25 7.51 9.33 -2.05
N GLU A 26 8.49 8.84 -2.81
CA GLU A 26 9.73 9.55 -3.13
C GLU A 26 9.48 10.77 -4.04
N GLU A 27 8.66 10.64 -5.08
CA GLU A 27 8.26 11.72 -6.00
C GLU A 27 7.48 12.83 -5.30
N LEU A 28 6.81 12.53 -4.18
CA LEU A 28 6.18 13.54 -3.34
C LEU A 28 7.15 14.28 -2.42
N GLY A 29 8.42 13.86 -2.41
CA GLY A 29 9.50 14.37 -1.57
C GLY A 29 9.52 13.77 -0.17
N TYR A 30 8.93 12.59 0.02
CA TYR A 30 8.84 11.92 1.32
C TYR A 30 9.86 10.79 1.44
N GLU A 31 10.21 10.45 2.68
CA GLU A 31 11.20 9.40 2.95
C GLU A 31 10.53 8.03 2.88
N TYR A 32 10.97 7.18 1.94
CA TYR A 32 10.55 5.78 1.85
C TYR A 32 11.55 4.87 2.57
N LYS A 33 11.03 3.86 3.28
CA LYS A 33 11.82 2.82 3.95
C LYS A 33 11.19 1.46 3.75
N THR A 34 12.01 0.43 3.77
CA THR A 34 11.57 -0.95 3.91
C THR A 34 11.85 -1.40 5.33
N ILE A 35 10.86 -1.99 5.99
CA ILE A 35 10.97 -2.57 7.33
C ILE A 35 10.55 -4.04 7.31
N GLU A 36 11.01 -4.81 8.28
CA GLU A 36 10.55 -6.18 8.49
C GLU A 36 9.22 -6.17 9.27
N GLY A 37 8.16 -6.67 8.66
CA GLY A 37 6.84 -6.87 9.25
C GLY A 37 6.50 -8.35 9.47
N PRO A 38 5.34 -8.65 10.06
CA PRO A 38 4.90 -10.02 10.35
C PRO A 38 4.77 -10.90 9.10
N ASP A 39 4.44 -10.29 7.95
CA ASP A 39 4.23 -10.96 6.66
C ASP A 39 5.44 -10.84 5.72
N GLY A 40 6.58 -10.33 6.22
CA GLY A 40 7.79 -10.08 5.44
C GLY A 40 8.12 -8.59 5.33
N GLU A 41 8.92 -8.23 4.33
CA GLU A 41 9.30 -6.83 4.10
C GLU A 41 8.09 -5.98 3.67
N GLU A 42 7.90 -4.84 4.34
CA GLU A 42 6.88 -3.86 4.00
C GLU A 42 7.47 -2.48 3.73
N GLY A 43 6.82 -1.74 2.85
CA GLY A 43 7.18 -0.36 2.51
C GLY A 43 6.46 0.64 3.40
N VAL A 44 7.21 1.60 3.94
CA VAL A 44 6.72 2.68 4.79
C VAL A 44 7.09 4.02 4.16
N CYS A 45 6.14 4.96 4.15
CA CYS A 45 6.33 6.34 3.73
C CYS A 45 6.24 7.26 4.95
N LYS A 46 7.26 8.07 5.18
CA LYS A 46 7.28 9.06 6.27
C LYS A 46 6.75 10.40 5.77
N LEU A 47 5.56 10.73 6.24
CA LEU A 47 4.82 11.93 5.86
C LEU A 47 5.46 13.20 6.49
N PRO A 48 5.17 14.40 5.97
CA PRO A 48 5.66 15.66 6.53
C PRO A 48 5.27 15.93 7.99
N SER A 49 4.22 15.29 8.50
CA SER A 49 3.89 15.32 9.93
C SER A 49 4.88 14.58 10.82
N GLY A 50 5.81 13.81 10.24
CA GLY A 50 6.64 12.84 10.92
C GLY A 50 5.97 11.47 11.10
N GLN A 51 4.70 11.33 10.72
CA GLN A 51 3.98 10.06 10.77
C GLN A 51 4.51 9.10 9.71
N GLU A 52 4.82 7.88 10.11
CA GLU A 52 5.17 6.78 9.21
C GLU A 52 3.91 5.95 8.91
N VAL A 53 3.62 5.73 7.62
CA VAL A 53 2.44 4.97 7.16
C VAL A 53 2.82 3.92 6.14
N ASN A 54 2.03 2.85 6.04
CA ASN A 54 2.20 1.87 4.97
C ASN A 54 2.11 2.55 3.60
N ALA A 55 3.14 2.37 2.77
CA ALA A 55 3.28 3.10 1.50
C ALA A 55 2.17 2.74 0.50
N TRP A 56 1.73 1.48 0.47
CA TRP A 56 0.64 1.05 -0.39
C TRP A 56 -0.70 1.64 0.02
N SER A 57 -1.00 1.68 1.32
CA SER A 57 -2.20 2.34 1.83
C SER A 57 -2.20 3.84 1.56
N PHE A 58 -1.05 4.50 1.67
CA PHE A 58 -0.91 5.92 1.30
C PHE A 58 -1.13 6.13 -0.21
N PHE A 59 -0.52 5.30 -1.05
CA PHE A 59 -0.68 5.33 -2.51
C PHE A 59 -2.13 5.13 -2.95
N ARG A 60 -2.89 4.25 -2.27
CA ARG A 60 -4.32 4.03 -2.52
C ARG A 60 -5.24 5.09 -1.90
N GLY A 61 -4.71 6.04 -1.14
CA GLY A 61 -5.48 7.09 -0.47
C GLY A 61 -6.29 6.61 0.72
N GLU A 62 -5.91 5.50 1.34
CA GLU A 62 -6.56 4.96 2.55
C GLU A 62 -6.12 5.72 3.80
N VAL A 63 -4.89 6.25 3.79
CA VAL A 63 -4.25 6.97 4.89
C VAL A 63 -3.52 8.19 4.36
N GLY A 64 -3.23 9.17 5.22
CA GLY A 64 -2.37 10.31 4.87
C GLY A 64 -2.91 11.19 3.73
N VAL A 65 -4.20 11.14 3.41
CA VAL A 65 -4.82 11.78 2.23
C VAL A 65 -4.41 13.25 2.05
N GLN A 66 -4.34 14.03 3.13
CA GLN A 66 -3.94 15.45 3.10
C GLN A 66 -2.52 15.69 2.55
N TYR A 67 -1.66 14.67 2.53
CA TYR A 67 -0.30 14.70 1.97
C TYR A 67 -0.23 14.06 0.58
N SER A 68 -1.33 13.52 0.04
CA SER A 68 -1.35 12.90 -1.28
C SER A 68 -1.06 13.91 -2.40
N TYR A 69 -0.61 13.39 -3.55
CA TYR A 69 -0.50 14.16 -4.78
C TYR A 69 -1.78 14.92 -5.10
N CYS A 70 -2.93 14.23 -5.05
CA CYS A 70 -4.22 14.82 -5.37
C CYS A 70 -4.51 16.07 -4.52
N MET A 71 -4.25 16.01 -3.21
CA MET A 71 -4.49 17.15 -2.32
C MET A 71 -3.49 18.29 -2.56
N LYS A 72 -2.23 17.99 -2.88
CA LYS A 72 -1.22 19.02 -3.23
C LYS A 72 -1.59 19.78 -4.51
N GLU A 73 -2.19 19.09 -5.47
CA GLU A 73 -2.68 19.67 -6.73
C GLU A 73 -4.06 20.34 -6.60
N GLY A 74 -4.67 20.30 -5.41
CA GLY A 74 -5.99 20.89 -5.16
C GLY A 74 -7.17 20.07 -5.70
N TYR A 75 -6.96 18.78 -5.99
CA TYR A 75 -7.99 17.80 -6.31
C TYR A 75 -8.52 17.12 -5.04
N GLY A 76 -9.67 16.44 -5.16
CA GLY A 76 -10.08 15.47 -4.16
C GLY A 76 -9.31 14.16 -4.33
N MET A 77 -9.34 13.28 -3.33
CA MET A 77 -8.83 11.91 -3.44
C MET A 77 -9.92 10.93 -3.03
N ARG A 78 -10.00 9.78 -3.71
CA ARG A 78 -10.77 8.63 -3.26
C ARG A 78 -10.05 7.33 -3.58
N THR A 79 -10.31 6.29 -2.80
CA THR A 79 -10.02 4.91 -3.20
C THR A 79 -11.14 4.42 -4.13
N VAL A 80 -10.75 3.77 -5.23
CA VAL A 80 -11.63 3.21 -6.24
C VAL A 80 -11.51 1.71 -6.20
N THR A 81 -12.64 1.03 -6.18
CA THR A 81 -12.73 -0.42 -6.33
C THR A 81 -13.52 -0.72 -7.59
N GLU A 82 -12.89 -1.43 -8.53
CA GLU A 82 -13.48 -1.80 -9.82
C GLU A 82 -13.33 -3.29 -10.05
N GLU A 83 -14.34 -3.92 -10.64
CA GLU A 83 -14.27 -5.32 -11.06
C GLU A 83 -14.14 -5.40 -12.57
N SER A 84 -13.09 -6.04 -13.08
CA SER A 84 -12.90 -6.29 -14.51
C SER A 84 -12.35 -7.69 -14.73
N ASP A 85 -12.94 -8.42 -15.68
CA ASP A 85 -12.54 -9.79 -16.06
C ASP A 85 -12.44 -10.78 -14.89
N GLY A 86 -13.29 -10.61 -13.86
CA GLY A 86 -13.30 -11.45 -12.66
C GLY A 86 -12.23 -11.11 -11.63
N ALA A 87 -11.51 -10.00 -11.80
CA ALA A 87 -10.56 -9.47 -10.84
C ALA A 87 -11.06 -8.14 -10.25
N THR A 88 -10.79 -7.93 -8.95
CA THR A 88 -11.06 -6.67 -8.25
C THR A 88 -9.79 -5.83 -8.22
N TYR A 89 -9.87 -4.61 -8.73
CA TYR A 89 -8.81 -3.61 -8.75
C TYR A 89 -9.10 -2.54 -7.70
N VAL A 90 -8.14 -2.28 -6.81
CA VAL A 90 -8.24 -1.24 -5.78
C VAL A 90 -7.11 -0.23 -5.96
N TYR A 91 -7.44 1.03 -6.23
CA TYR A 91 -6.44 2.06 -6.51
C TYR A 91 -6.86 3.45 -6.00
N GLY A 92 -5.89 4.34 -5.81
CA GLY A 92 -6.14 5.74 -5.47
C GLY A 92 -6.42 6.56 -6.73
N ALA A 93 -7.46 7.38 -6.71
CA ALA A 93 -7.81 8.28 -7.80
C ALA A 93 -7.96 9.73 -7.32
N CYS A 94 -7.48 10.66 -8.13
CA CYS A 94 -7.76 12.08 -7.95
C CYS A 94 -9.12 12.43 -8.54
N ILE A 95 -9.92 13.18 -7.79
CA ILE A 95 -11.19 13.73 -8.23
C ILE A 95 -10.93 15.14 -8.77
N LEU A 96 -10.96 15.25 -10.09
CA LEU A 96 -10.76 16.52 -10.79
C LEU A 96 -11.94 17.47 -10.56
N SER A 97 -11.76 18.74 -10.89
CA SER A 97 -12.78 19.79 -10.72
C SER A 97 -14.08 19.54 -11.50
N ASN A 98 -14.02 18.75 -12.58
CA ASN A 98 -15.19 18.32 -13.34
C ASN A 98 -15.89 17.07 -12.75
N GLY A 99 -15.40 16.55 -11.63
CA GLY A 99 -15.91 15.35 -10.95
C GLY A 99 -15.34 14.02 -11.49
N THR A 100 -14.46 14.05 -12.49
CA THR A 100 -13.85 12.84 -13.05
C THR A 100 -12.85 12.25 -12.04
N ALA A 101 -12.90 10.93 -11.84
CA ALA A 101 -11.88 10.19 -11.10
C ALA A 101 -10.81 9.69 -12.07
N VAL A 102 -9.56 10.10 -11.88
CA VAL A 102 -8.41 9.65 -12.68
C VAL A 102 -7.41 8.96 -11.75
N PRO A 103 -6.89 7.76 -12.09
CA PRO A 103 -5.87 7.09 -11.29
C PRO A 103 -4.69 8.03 -10.98
N VAL A 104 -4.23 8.03 -9.74
CA VAL A 104 -3.08 8.86 -9.34
C VAL A 104 -1.81 8.43 -10.07
N SER A 105 -1.70 7.13 -10.39
CA SER A 105 -0.61 6.55 -11.18
C SER A 105 -0.53 7.15 -12.58
N GLU A 106 -1.67 7.35 -13.25
CA GLU A 106 -1.76 7.96 -14.58
C GLU A 106 -1.32 9.43 -14.53
N LEU A 107 -1.83 10.19 -13.55
CA LEU A 107 -1.51 11.62 -13.42
C LEU A 107 -0.04 11.88 -13.08
N MET A 108 0.61 10.96 -12.38
CA MET A 108 2.02 11.04 -12.03
C MET A 108 2.94 10.27 -13.00
N GLY A 109 2.39 9.64 -14.05
CA GLY A 109 3.18 8.87 -15.01
C GLY A 109 3.88 7.64 -14.42
N LEU A 110 3.36 7.06 -13.33
CA LEU A 110 3.98 5.94 -12.62
C LEU A 110 3.79 4.57 -13.33
N GLU A 111 2.92 4.51 -14.34
CA GLU A 111 2.56 3.27 -15.04
C GLU A 111 3.55 2.91 -16.15
N THR A 112 4.42 3.84 -16.53
CA THR A 112 5.27 3.66 -17.70
C THR A 112 6.67 3.20 -17.32
N GLY A 113 6.97 1.94 -17.63
CA GLY A 113 8.33 1.49 -17.96
C GLY A 113 8.80 2.02 -19.32
N GLU A 114 8.32 3.19 -19.75
CA GLU A 114 8.81 3.90 -20.92
C GLU A 114 9.93 4.81 -20.45
N THR A 115 11.10 4.60 -21.05
CA THR A 115 12.30 5.41 -20.87
C THR A 115 11.94 6.88 -20.85
N ALA A 116 12.11 7.52 -19.68
CA ALA A 116 12.07 8.97 -19.57
C ALA A 116 12.94 9.60 -20.66
N PRO A 117 12.53 10.72 -21.30
CA PRO A 117 13.48 11.49 -22.08
C PRO A 117 14.61 11.91 -21.13
N GLU A 118 15.84 11.69 -21.57
CA GLU A 118 17.04 12.25 -20.94
C GLU A 118 16.88 13.77 -20.87
N GLU A 119 16.35 14.30 -19.77
CA GLU A 119 16.51 15.69 -19.41
C GLU A 119 17.88 15.80 -18.74
N GLU A 120 18.83 16.27 -19.55
CA GLU A 120 20.18 16.60 -19.14
C GLU A 120 20.15 17.67 -18.03
N GLY A 121 20.74 17.35 -16.88
CA GLY A 121 21.43 18.31 -16.03
C GLY A 121 20.57 19.11 -15.04
N ALA A 122 20.55 18.65 -13.80
CA ALA A 122 20.61 19.55 -12.66
C ALA A 122 21.47 18.90 -11.59
N GLU A 123 22.68 19.45 -11.44
CA GLU A 123 23.67 19.03 -10.46
C GLU A 123 23.14 19.25 -9.04
N GLU A 124 23.35 18.19 -8.26
CA GLU A 124 23.34 18.11 -6.81
C GLU A 124 24.04 19.29 -6.14
N GLU A 125 23.32 20.05 -5.30
CA GLU A 125 23.92 20.64 -4.10
C GLU A 125 23.04 20.31 -2.89
N ALA A 126 23.52 19.36 -2.09
CA ALA A 126 23.00 19.07 -0.76
C ALA A 126 23.17 20.30 0.16
N PRO A 127 22.15 20.67 0.96
CA PRO A 127 22.34 21.68 2.00
C PRO A 127 23.24 21.12 3.12
N PRO A 128 24.12 21.95 3.71
CA PRO A 128 25.08 21.52 4.72
C PRO A 128 24.42 21.10 6.03
N GLU A 129 24.97 20.06 6.65
CA GLU A 129 24.67 19.63 8.01
C GLU A 129 25.04 20.74 9.02
N GLU A 130 24.07 21.23 9.80
CA GLU A 130 24.34 22.06 10.98
C GLU A 130 24.45 21.19 12.24
N PRO A 131 25.38 21.50 13.17
CA PRO A 131 25.62 20.68 14.35
C PRO A 131 24.59 20.91 15.45
N ALA A 132 24.39 19.86 16.24
CA ALA A 132 23.60 19.84 17.46
C ALA A 132 24.16 20.79 18.54
N GLU A 133 23.27 21.54 19.19
CA GLU A 133 23.52 22.19 20.48
C GLU A 133 22.49 21.70 21.50
N GLU A 134 22.99 21.31 22.68
CA GLU A 134 22.26 20.75 23.81
C GLU A 134 21.67 21.85 24.71
N GLY A 135 20.47 21.58 25.26
CA GLY A 135 20.05 21.99 26.62
C GLY A 135 19.37 23.36 26.79
N GLU A 136 18.09 23.36 27.17
CA GLU A 136 17.68 23.58 28.58
C GLU A 136 16.13 23.59 28.75
N GLU A 137 15.73 22.78 29.74
CA GLU A 137 14.58 22.86 30.66
C GLU A 137 13.12 22.90 30.16
N ALA A 138 12.39 21.87 30.58
CA ALA A 138 10.95 21.69 30.47
C ALA A 138 10.16 22.61 31.42
N PRO A 139 8.97 23.11 31.02
CA PRO A 139 7.94 23.56 31.95
C PRO A 139 6.95 22.42 32.32
N PRO A 140 6.28 22.52 33.48
CA PRO A 140 5.60 21.39 34.12
C PRO A 140 4.24 21.03 33.51
N GLU A 141 3.87 19.77 33.70
CA GLU A 141 2.52 19.21 33.57
C GLU A 141 1.45 20.14 34.14
N GLU A 142 0.47 20.52 33.32
CA GLU A 142 -0.81 21.00 33.79
C GLU A 142 -1.88 19.95 33.49
N THR A 143 -2.46 19.47 34.58
CA THR A 143 -3.46 18.41 34.70
C THR A 143 -4.76 18.74 33.99
N ALA A 144 -5.30 17.75 33.29
CA ALA A 144 -6.66 17.75 32.74
C ALA A 144 -7.72 17.99 33.84
N PRO A 145 -8.75 18.83 33.61
CA PRO A 145 -9.95 18.81 34.41
C PRO A 145 -10.88 17.67 33.99
N GLU A 146 -11.34 16.92 34.98
CA GLU A 146 -12.41 15.91 34.90
C GLU A 146 -13.73 16.56 34.43
N GLU A 147 -14.36 16.01 33.40
CA GLU A 147 -15.76 16.33 33.08
C GLU A 147 -16.70 15.69 34.13
N PRO A 148 -17.65 16.46 34.69
CA PRO A 148 -18.64 15.91 35.62
C PRO A 148 -19.78 15.23 34.86
N ALA A 149 -20.26 14.14 35.47
CA ALA A 149 -21.49 13.45 35.11
C ALA A 149 -22.70 14.41 35.11
N GLU A 150 -23.46 14.44 34.02
CA GLU A 150 -24.79 15.05 33.99
C GLU A 150 -25.85 13.99 34.31
N GLU A 151 -26.55 14.23 35.43
CA GLU A 151 -27.72 13.49 35.91
C GLU A 151 -28.98 13.87 35.09
N GLU A 152 -29.84 12.88 34.83
CA GLU A 152 -31.22 13.09 34.39
C GLU A 152 -32.08 13.79 35.46
N PRO A 153 -33.12 14.53 35.03
CA PRO A 153 -34.35 14.50 35.83
C PRO A 153 -35.66 14.44 35.00
N ALA A 154 -36.43 13.38 35.28
CA ALA A 154 -37.86 13.27 35.61
C ALA A 154 -38.94 14.12 34.91
N GLU A 155 -39.99 13.41 34.50
CA GLU A 155 -41.31 13.81 33.97
C GLU A 155 -42.16 14.73 34.87
N PRO A 156 -43.27 15.29 34.33
CA PRO A 156 -44.55 15.09 35.03
C PRO A 156 -45.81 14.83 34.15
N ALA A 157 -46.54 13.79 34.57
CA ALA A 157 -47.99 13.54 34.74
C ALA A 157 -49.13 14.18 33.87
N GLU A 158 -49.90 13.28 33.24
CA GLU A 158 -51.37 13.02 33.26
C GLU A 158 -52.42 14.09 32.90
N GLU A 159 -53.21 13.82 31.84
CA GLU A 159 -54.67 14.04 31.79
C GLU A 159 -55.36 12.86 31.03
N GLU A 160 -56.40 12.29 31.64
CA GLU A 160 -57.13 11.07 31.22
C GLU A 160 -58.28 11.33 30.22
N GLU A 161 -58.29 10.54 29.12
CA GLU A 161 -59.37 9.72 28.50
C GLU A 161 -60.82 10.25 28.28
N PRO A 162 -61.50 9.86 27.15
CA PRO A 162 -62.04 8.49 27.05
C PRO A 162 -62.12 7.80 25.65
N ALA A 163 -61.88 6.48 25.70
CA ALA A 163 -62.66 5.34 25.20
C ALA A 163 -62.65 4.93 23.70
N GLU A 164 -61.82 3.91 23.42
CA GLU A 164 -61.95 2.63 22.67
C GLU A 164 -63.05 2.42 21.59
N PRO A 165 -62.75 1.59 20.55
CA PRO A 165 -62.97 0.14 20.67
C PRO A 165 -61.80 -0.76 20.23
N GLU A 166 -61.68 -1.88 20.96
CA GLU A 166 -60.81 -3.04 20.79
C GLU A 166 -60.88 -3.69 19.39
N GLU A 167 -59.73 -4.07 18.82
CA GLU A 167 -59.58 -5.29 18.00
C GLU A 167 -58.17 -5.90 18.16
N THR A 168 -58.14 -6.97 18.96
CA THR A 168 -57.44 -8.26 18.75
C THR A 168 -55.97 -8.27 18.30
N ALA A 169 -55.10 -8.59 19.27
CA ALA A 169 -53.74 -9.05 19.04
C ALA A 169 -53.69 -10.41 18.29
N PRO A 170 -52.76 -10.60 17.35
CA PRO A 170 -52.23 -11.91 17.03
C PRO A 170 -50.89 -12.17 17.74
N GLU A 171 -50.74 -13.41 18.20
CA GLU A 171 -49.63 -13.97 18.95
C GLU A 171 -48.26 -13.80 18.25
N GLU A 172 -47.22 -13.49 19.04
CA GLU A 172 -45.82 -13.57 18.62
C GLU A 172 -45.45 -14.99 18.17
N PRO A 173 -44.80 -15.17 17.01
CA PRO A 173 -44.03 -16.38 16.76
C PRO A 173 -42.63 -16.23 17.36
N ALA A 174 -42.23 -17.26 18.10
CA ALA A 174 -40.92 -17.45 18.70
C ALA A 174 -39.77 -17.21 17.70
N GLU A 175 -38.78 -16.44 18.14
CA GLU A 175 -37.49 -16.29 17.48
C GLU A 175 -36.75 -17.66 17.50
N GLU A 176 -36.48 -18.21 16.31
CA GLU A 176 -35.52 -19.32 16.17
C GLU A 176 -34.09 -18.73 16.18
N GLU A 177 -33.26 -19.21 17.11
CA GLU A 177 -31.82 -18.94 17.14
C GLU A 177 -31.17 -19.37 15.81
N PRO A 178 -30.35 -18.53 15.15
CA PRO A 178 -29.56 -19.00 14.02
C PRO A 178 -28.42 -19.90 14.54
N ALA A 179 -28.42 -21.13 14.04
CA ALA A 179 -27.34 -22.10 14.25
C ALA A 179 -25.98 -21.54 13.80
N GLU A 180 -24.97 -21.76 14.64
CA GLU A 180 -23.55 -21.51 14.35
C GLU A 180 -23.12 -22.26 13.07
N PRO A 181 -22.34 -21.65 12.16
CA PRO A 181 -21.80 -22.38 11.02
C PRO A 181 -20.68 -23.31 11.47
N GLU A 182 -20.84 -24.60 11.18
CA GLU A 182 -19.80 -25.62 11.38
C GLU A 182 -18.55 -25.29 10.56
N GLU A 183 -17.41 -25.13 11.24
CA GLU A 183 -16.09 -25.08 10.62
C GLU A 183 -15.78 -26.42 9.94
N THR A 184 -15.84 -26.43 8.62
CA THR A 184 -15.31 -27.55 7.82
C THR A 184 -13.83 -27.31 7.59
N ALA A 185 -13.02 -28.11 8.26
CA ALA A 185 -11.58 -28.18 8.08
C ALA A 185 -11.25 -28.44 6.60
N GLY A 186 -10.56 -27.50 5.96
CA GLY A 186 -10.02 -27.67 4.63
C GLY A 186 -8.97 -28.79 4.61
N GLU A 187 -9.18 -29.78 3.76
CA GLU A 187 -8.15 -30.74 3.39
C GLU A 187 -7.02 -30.00 2.66
N GLU A 188 -5.82 -29.97 3.25
CA GLU A 188 -4.59 -29.55 2.58
C GLU A 188 -4.35 -30.43 1.34
N GLU A 189 -4.52 -29.86 0.15
CA GLU A 189 -3.99 -30.45 -1.07
C GLU A 189 -2.44 -30.51 -0.98
N PRO A 190 -1.81 -31.66 -1.27
CA PRO A 190 -0.36 -31.75 -1.24
C PRO A 190 0.23 -30.87 -2.36
N ALA A 191 1.14 -29.98 -1.96
CA ALA A 191 1.90 -29.11 -2.86
C ALA A 191 2.45 -29.88 -4.08
N PRO A 192 2.35 -29.33 -5.30
CA PRO A 192 2.89 -29.98 -6.49
C PRO A 192 4.40 -30.20 -6.31
N ALA A 193 4.84 -31.44 -6.53
CA ALA A 193 6.24 -31.81 -6.49
C ALA A 193 7.04 -30.85 -7.39
N ALA A 194 8.04 -30.19 -6.80
CA ALA A 194 8.93 -29.27 -7.49
C ALA A 194 9.60 -29.96 -8.69
N GLU A 195 9.06 -29.73 -9.88
CA GLU A 195 9.71 -30.07 -11.13
C GLU A 195 10.86 -29.07 -11.30
N PHE A 196 12.04 -29.42 -10.80
CA PHE A 196 13.26 -28.66 -11.06
C PHE A 196 13.40 -28.49 -12.59
N PRO A 197 13.41 -27.24 -13.11
CA PRO A 197 13.45 -27.05 -14.55
C PRO A 197 14.75 -27.65 -15.08
N LEU A 198 14.67 -28.53 -16.08
CA LEU A 198 15.83 -29.12 -16.75
C LEU A 198 16.70 -28.06 -17.46
N ILE A 199 16.16 -26.85 -17.62
CA ILE A 199 16.73 -25.73 -18.36
C ILE A 199 18.03 -25.20 -17.70
N PRO A 200 18.09 -24.85 -16.40
CA PRO A 200 19.34 -24.46 -15.74
C PRO A 200 20.43 -25.53 -15.80
N VAL A 201 20.08 -26.82 -15.70
CA VAL A 201 21.08 -27.91 -15.76
C VAL A 201 21.70 -28.00 -17.15
N LEU A 202 20.89 -27.90 -18.22
CA LEU A 202 21.37 -27.91 -19.60
C LEU A 202 22.29 -26.70 -19.87
N VAL A 203 21.93 -25.53 -19.37
CA VAL A 203 22.75 -24.31 -19.48
C VAL A 203 24.11 -24.50 -18.81
N VAL A 204 24.14 -25.06 -17.60
CA VAL A 204 25.40 -25.34 -16.88
C VAL A 204 26.28 -26.34 -17.65
N VAL A 205 25.70 -27.42 -18.18
CA VAL A 205 26.44 -28.42 -18.97
C VAL A 205 27.00 -27.82 -20.26
N ILE A 206 26.22 -26.99 -20.96
CA ILE A 206 26.67 -26.30 -22.17
C ILE A 206 27.81 -25.33 -21.84
N VAL A 207 27.70 -24.56 -20.75
CA VAL A 207 28.76 -23.64 -20.31
C VAL A 207 30.04 -24.41 -20.00
N ILE A 208 29.97 -25.52 -19.26
CA ILE A 208 31.14 -26.36 -18.94
C ILE A 208 31.77 -26.92 -20.23
N ALA A 209 30.96 -27.40 -21.18
CA ALA A 209 31.45 -27.94 -22.45
C ALA A 209 32.15 -26.87 -23.30
N VAL A 210 31.60 -25.66 -23.36
CA VAL A 210 32.19 -24.52 -24.08
C VAL A 210 33.50 -24.08 -23.43
N VAL A 211 33.56 -24.01 -22.10
CA VAL A 211 34.80 -23.69 -21.36
C VAL A 211 35.86 -24.76 -21.60
N ALA A 212 35.50 -26.04 -21.49
CA ALA A 212 36.43 -27.16 -21.73
C ALA A 212 36.94 -27.17 -23.18
N TYR A 213 36.07 -26.89 -24.15
CA TYR A 213 36.44 -26.77 -25.56
C TYR A 213 37.39 -25.58 -25.80
N TRP A 214 37.15 -24.44 -25.15
CA TRP A 214 38.01 -23.27 -25.25
C TRP A 214 39.40 -23.51 -24.65
N PHE A 215 39.48 -24.20 -23.50
CA PHE A 215 40.75 -24.63 -22.93
C PHE A 215 41.48 -25.67 -23.80
N SER A 216 40.73 -26.55 -24.46
CA SER A 216 41.30 -27.59 -25.34
C SER A 216 41.83 -27.02 -26.66
N THR A 217 41.29 -25.90 -27.14
CA THR A 217 41.70 -25.23 -28.38
C THR A 217 42.77 -24.16 -28.19
N LYS A 218 43.11 -23.83 -26.93
CA LYS A 218 44.18 -22.89 -26.54
C LYS A 218 45.57 -23.53 -26.36
N LYS A 219 45.75 -24.78 -26.81
CA LYS A 219 47.02 -25.51 -26.79
C LYS A 219 47.60 -25.62 -28.19
#